data_AF-A0A397A8R1-F1
#
_entry.id   AF-A0A397A8R1-F1
#
_cell.length_a   1.000
_cell.length_b   1.000
_cell.length_c   1.000
_cell.angle_alpha   90.00
_cell.angle_beta   90.00
_cell.angle_gamma   90.00
#
_symmetry.space_group_name_H-M   'P 1'
#
loop_
_entity.id
_entity.type
_entity.pdbx_description
1 polymer ?
#
loop_
_entity_poly.entity_id
_entity_poly.type
_entity_poly.pdbx_seq_one_letter_code
_entity_poly.pdbx_strand_id
1 'polypeptide(L)'
;MVDHAGDLVGKHPMIGPLYIVSSLCYACVAFRMGQTFMRVFTTYVFQPDKHVPASVVGWALTTFVAAVLLVAIAGPPGFVRDPNDAQFLGSIPVNDGLELVMGMIMSISAAWLSSFVSFGSYDGSIDWGTWRCNLASVILTVLAYGVHYVLPVVAHNVAVKKFVSSFCGSLSGFSATVAATMVLADQNKRPVAMANLGLNIVTALAFVPYLRA
;
A
#
# COMPACT_ATOMS: atom_id res chain seq x y z
N MET A 1 3.40 -4.92 -2.85
CA MET A 1 3.07 -6.33 -3.20
C MET A 1 3.50 -6.66 -4.62
N VAL A 2 2.94 -6.04 -5.66
CA VAL A 2 3.27 -6.35 -7.07
C VAL A 2 4.74 -6.06 -7.37
N ASP A 3 5.24 -4.94 -6.85
CA ASP A 3 6.64 -4.55 -6.88
C ASP A 3 7.58 -5.67 -6.36
N HIS A 4 7.38 -6.08 -5.11
CA HIS A 4 8.12 -7.19 -4.51
C HIS A 4 7.95 -8.54 -5.25
N ALA A 5 6.79 -8.78 -5.85
CA ALA A 5 6.57 -9.96 -6.67
C ALA A 5 7.42 -9.92 -7.96
N GLY A 6 7.61 -8.74 -8.55
CA GLY A 6 8.53 -8.51 -9.66
C GLY A 6 9.97 -8.93 -9.32
N ASP A 7 10.47 -8.46 -8.18
CA ASP A 7 11.81 -8.83 -7.68
C ASP A 7 11.98 -10.35 -7.50
N LEU A 8 10.95 -11.00 -6.96
CA LEU A 8 10.95 -12.45 -6.75
C LEU A 8 10.92 -13.23 -8.06
N VAL A 9 10.20 -12.73 -9.08
CA VAL A 9 10.20 -13.33 -10.43
C VAL A 9 11.57 -13.25 -11.10
N GLY A 10 12.37 -12.22 -10.79
CA GLY A 10 13.76 -12.11 -11.25
C GLY A 10 14.65 -13.27 -10.73
N LYS A 11 14.34 -13.79 -9.53
CA LYS A 11 15.06 -14.94 -8.93
C LYS A 11 14.46 -16.28 -9.37
N HIS A 12 13.13 -16.39 -9.38
CA HIS A 12 12.45 -17.61 -9.82
C HIS A 12 11.02 -17.29 -10.33
N PRO A 13 10.65 -17.71 -11.55
CA PRO A 13 9.43 -17.24 -12.22
C PRO A 13 8.14 -17.64 -11.49
N MET A 14 8.15 -18.73 -10.72
CA MET A 14 6.98 -19.21 -9.97
C MET A 14 6.78 -18.52 -8.61
N ILE A 15 7.80 -17.88 -8.04
CA ILE A 15 7.72 -17.37 -6.66
C ILE A 15 6.87 -16.10 -6.58
N GLY A 16 6.98 -15.19 -7.54
CA GLY A 16 6.19 -13.95 -7.54
C GLY A 16 4.68 -14.19 -7.61
N PRO A 17 4.17 -15.03 -8.54
CA PRO A 17 2.75 -15.38 -8.58
C PRO A 17 2.27 -16.05 -7.28
N LEU A 18 3.08 -16.97 -6.74
CA LEU A 18 2.75 -17.66 -5.49
C LEU A 18 2.74 -16.69 -4.31
N TYR A 19 3.64 -15.71 -4.28
CA TYR A 19 3.67 -14.64 -3.28
C TYR A 19 2.40 -13.77 -3.32
N ILE A 20 1.93 -13.37 -4.51
CA ILE A 20 0.70 -12.56 -4.66
C ILE A 20 -0.51 -13.34 -4.12
N VAL A 21 -0.68 -14.59 -4.57
CA VAL A 21 -1.83 -15.42 -4.18
C VAL A 21 -1.80 -15.72 -2.68
N SER A 22 -0.65 -16.16 -2.16
CA SER A 22 -0.51 -16.48 -0.74
C SER A 22 -0.70 -15.27 0.16
N SER A 23 -0.18 -14.10 -0.21
CA SER A 23 -0.33 -12.86 0.56
C SER A 23 -1.79 -12.42 0.67
N LEU A 24 -2.54 -12.46 -0.43
CA LEU A 24 -3.96 -12.12 -0.45
C LEU A 24 -4.79 -13.11 0.40
N CYS A 25 -4.58 -14.41 0.21
CA CYS A 25 -5.28 -15.43 0.99
C CYS A 25 -4.95 -15.33 2.49
N TYR A 26 -3.67 -15.17 2.82
CA TYR A 26 -3.22 -15.01 4.20
C TYR A 26 -3.82 -13.75 4.84
N ALA A 27 -3.84 -12.62 4.11
CA ALA A 27 -4.44 -11.39 4.60
C ALA A 27 -5.93 -11.53 4.89
N CYS A 28 -6.69 -12.25 4.04
CA CYS A 28 -8.10 -12.55 4.32
C CYS A 28 -8.28 -13.36 5.62
N VAL A 29 -7.45 -14.39 5.84
CA VAL A 29 -7.49 -15.20 7.06
C VAL A 29 -7.12 -14.37 8.29
N ALA A 30 -6.03 -13.60 8.21
CA ALA A 30 -5.58 -12.73 9.29
C ALA A 30 -6.61 -11.66 9.62
N PHE A 31 -7.24 -11.06 8.61
CA PHE A 31 -8.32 -10.08 8.79
C PHE A 31 -9.52 -10.70 9.52
N ARG A 32 -9.92 -11.91 9.14
CA ARG A 32 -11.01 -12.64 9.81
C ARG A 32 -10.69 -12.96 11.27
N MET A 33 -9.47 -13.40 11.56
CA MET A 33 -9.00 -13.63 12.93
C MET A 33 -9.01 -12.33 13.74
N GLY A 34 -8.52 -11.24 13.15
CA GLY A 34 -8.53 -9.90 13.75
C GLY A 34 -9.94 -9.40 14.05
N GLN A 35 -10.89 -9.54 13.12
CA GLN A 35 -12.30 -9.19 13.34
C GLN A 35 -12.91 -10.01 14.48
N THR A 36 -12.62 -11.31 14.55
CA THR A 36 -13.11 -12.19 15.61
C THR A 36 -12.55 -11.76 16.97
N PHE A 37 -11.24 -11.52 17.03
CA PHE A 37 -10.57 -11.04 18.23
C PHE A 37 -11.13 -9.68 18.68
N MET A 38 -11.25 -8.71 17.77
CA MET A 38 -11.80 -7.38 18.07
C MET A 38 -13.25 -7.46 18.54
N ARG A 39 -14.08 -8.34 17.95
CA ARG A 39 -15.46 -8.55 18.42
C ARG A 39 -15.47 -9.06 19.86
N VAL A 40 -14.63 -10.03 20.19
CA VAL A 40 -14.52 -10.55 21.57
C VAL A 40 -14.01 -9.46 22.51
N PHE A 41 -12.91 -8.80 22.16
CA PHE A 41 -12.29 -7.75 22.98
C PHE A 41 -13.25 -6.58 23.25
N THR A 42 -13.95 -6.12 22.21
CA THR A 42 -14.89 -5.00 22.35
C THR A 42 -16.16 -5.36 23.12
N THR A 43 -16.55 -6.64 23.11
CA THR A 43 -17.71 -7.12 23.86
C THR A 43 -17.39 -7.30 25.35
N TYR A 44 -16.19 -7.77 25.70
CA TYR A 44 -15.87 -8.21 27.06
C TYR A 44 -14.85 -7.34 27.81
N VAL A 45 -14.04 -6.53 27.13
CA VAL A 45 -12.90 -5.82 27.73
C VAL A 45 -13.03 -4.30 27.62
N PHE A 46 -13.36 -3.80 26.44
CA PHE A 46 -13.36 -2.36 26.18
C PHE A 46 -14.46 -1.97 25.21
N GLN A 47 -15.47 -1.24 25.67
CA GLN A 47 -16.45 -0.63 24.78
C GLN A 47 -15.90 0.73 24.34
N PRO A 48 -15.35 0.87 23.12
CA PRO A 48 -14.81 2.14 22.67
C PRO A 48 -15.93 3.17 22.66
N ASP A 49 -15.71 4.27 23.38
CA ASP A 49 -16.63 5.39 23.36
C ASP A 49 -16.66 5.96 21.93
N LYS A 50 -17.85 5.98 21.32
CA LYS A 50 -18.00 6.26 19.87
C LYS A 50 -17.61 7.69 19.47
N HIS A 51 -17.36 8.56 20.45
CA HIS A 51 -17.12 9.98 20.26
C HIS A 51 -15.79 10.38 20.87
N VAL A 52 -14.68 9.86 20.33
CA VAL A 52 -13.38 10.52 20.57
C VAL A 52 -13.45 11.89 19.90
N PRO A 53 -13.25 13.01 20.62
CA PRO A 53 -13.33 14.33 20.03
C PRO A 53 -12.33 14.44 18.89
N ALA A 54 -12.74 15.01 17.75
CA ALA A 54 -11.86 15.20 16.59
C ALA A 54 -10.61 16.01 16.97
N SER A 55 -10.70 16.89 17.97
CA SER A 55 -9.57 17.61 18.53
C SER A 55 -8.53 16.69 19.17
N VAL A 56 -8.95 15.69 19.96
CA VAL A 56 -8.03 14.74 20.62
C VAL A 56 -7.29 13.90 19.58
N VAL A 57 -8.01 13.41 18.56
CA VAL A 57 -7.40 12.69 17.43
C VAL A 57 -6.44 13.60 16.67
N GLY A 58 -6.86 14.83 16.37
CA GLY A 58 -6.03 15.81 15.65
C GLY A 58 -4.75 16.16 16.40
N TRP A 59 -4.82 16.43 17.70
CA TRP A 59 -3.65 16.71 18.54
C TRP A 59 -2.72 15.50 18.61
N ALA A 60 -3.24 14.31 18.92
CA ALA A 60 -2.42 13.10 19.00
C ALA A 60 -1.70 12.80 17.67
N LEU A 61 -2.39 12.97 16.54
CA LEU A 61 -1.82 12.77 15.21
C LEU A 61 -0.77 13.83 14.88
N THR A 62 -1.04 15.09 15.22
CA THR A 62 -0.08 16.19 15.04
C THR A 62 1.18 15.98 15.88
N THR A 63 1.02 15.59 17.16
CA THR A 63 2.14 15.29 18.06
C THR A 63 2.95 14.10 17.55
N PHE A 64 2.30 13.05 17.07
CA PHE A 64 2.98 11.90 16.47
C PHE A 64 3.79 12.32 15.24
N VAL A 65 3.20 13.05 14.30
CA VAL A 65 3.90 13.55 13.10
C VAL A 65 5.09 14.42 13.48
N ALA A 66 4.91 15.35 14.43
CA ALA A 66 5.98 16.23 14.90
C ALA A 66 7.12 15.44 15.56
N ALA A 67 6.81 14.44 16.38
CA ALA A 67 7.81 13.59 17.02
C ALA A 67 8.60 12.78 15.99
N VAL A 68 7.92 12.17 15.02
CA VAL A 68 8.58 11.41 13.94
C VAL A 68 9.47 12.32 13.09
N LEU A 69 9.01 13.54 12.78
CA LEU A 69 9.80 14.52 12.02
C LEU A 69 11.04 14.97 12.79
N LEU A 70 10.90 15.23 14.10
CA LEU A 70 12.02 15.61 14.96
C LEU A 70 13.06 14.49 15.02
N VAL A 71 12.62 13.24 15.19
CA VAL A 71 13.53 12.07 15.18
C VAL A 71 14.16 11.86 13.80
N ALA A 72 13.46 12.12 12.70
CA ALA A 72 14.05 12.04 11.37
C ALA A 72 15.08 13.13 11.07
N ILE A 73 14.95 14.32 11.67
CA ILE A 73 15.88 15.43 11.47
C ILE A 73 17.09 15.33 12.41
N ALA A 74 16.85 15.00 13.68
CA ALA A 74 17.87 15.04 14.73
C ALA A 74 18.38 13.65 15.16
N GLY A 75 17.73 12.58 14.69
CA GLY A 75 18.10 11.20 15.00
C GLY A 75 19.29 10.69 14.19
N PRO A 76 19.70 9.45 14.47
CA PRO A 76 20.81 8.83 13.77
C PRO A 76 20.47 8.65 12.28
N PRO A 77 21.46 8.79 11.37
CA PRO A 77 21.23 8.68 9.94
C PRO A 77 20.70 7.29 9.57
N GLY A 78 19.65 7.27 8.76
CA GLY A 78 18.94 6.06 8.37
C GLY A 78 17.73 5.68 9.22
N PHE A 79 17.13 6.65 9.90
CA PHE A 79 15.88 6.44 10.63
C PHE A 79 14.69 6.21 9.68
N VAL A 80 14.69 6.90 8.54
CA VAL A 80 13.64 6.81 7.51
C VAL A 80 14.20 6.01 6.33
N ARG A 81 14.31 4.69 6.48
CA ARG A 81 14.83 3.80 5.42
C ARG A 81 13.71 2.99 4.76
N ASP A 82 13.67 3.02 3.43
CA ASP A 82 12.88 2.11 2.61
C ASP A 82 13.57 0.73 2.59
N PRO A 83 12.87 -0.41 2.74
CA PRO A 83 13.48 -1.73 2.55
C PRO A 83 14.08 -1.95 1.16
N ASN A 84 13.70 -1.13 0.16
CA ASN A 84 14.32 -1.06 -1.17
C ASN A 84 15.41 0.03 -1.29
N ASP A 85 15.91 0.56 -0.17
CA ASP A 85 16.99 1.54 -0.19
C ASP A 85 18.30 0.96 -0.68
N ALA A 86 18.95 1.76 -1.53
CA ALA A 86 20.20 1.45 -2.20
C ALA A 86 21.40 1.56 -1.23
N GLN A 87 21.40 0.80 -0.13
CA GLN A 87 22.64 0.47 0.58
C GLN A 87 23.58 -0.44 -0.25
N PHE A 88 23.21 -0.81 -1.48
CA PHE A 88 24.01 -1.63 -2.39
C PHE A 88 24.48 -0.96 -3.69
N LEU A 89 24.18 0.33 -3.95
CA LEU A 89 24.56 0.98 -5.23
C LEU A 89 25.26 2.35 -5.14
N GLY A 90 25.52 2.91 -3.95
CA GLY A 90 26.50 3.99 -3.81
C GLY A 90 26.16 5.12 -2.83
N SER A 91 27.14 5.99 -2.63
CA SER A 91 27.15 7.13 -1.71
C SER A 91 26.26 8.28 -2.15
N ILE A 92 24.94 8.12 -2.14
CA ILE A 92 24.02 9.26 -2.23
C ILE A 92 23.66 9.66 -0.80
N PRO A 93 24.26 10.73 -0.23
CA PRO A 93 23.86 11.24 1.07
C PRO A 93 22.48 11.88 0.92
N VAL A 94 21.42 11.12 1.18
CA VAL A 94 20.06 11.64 1.22
C VAL A 94 19.76 12.06 2.65
N ASN A 95 19.19 13.25 2.82
CA ASN A 95 18.74 13.74 4.11
C ASN A 95 17.42 13.02 4.49
N ASP A 96 17.44 12.23 5.56
CA ASP A 96 16.29 11.50 6.11
C ASP A 96 15.03 12.38 6.27
N GLY A 97 15.22 13.65 6.66
CA GLY A 97 14.12 14.61 6.77
C GLY A 97 13.50 14.96 5.42
N LEU A 98 14.31 15.13 4.37
CA LEU A 98 13.81 15.38 3.02
C LEU A 98 13.09 14.16 2.46
N GLU A 99 13.64 12.97 2.72
CA GLU A 99 13.03 11.69 2.32
C GLU A 99 11.67 11.48 2.98
N LEU A 100 11.56 11.79 4.27
CA LEU A 100 10.32 11.70 5.03
C LEU A 100 9.26 12.68 4.52
N VAL A 101 9.63 13.97 4.38
CA VAL A 101 8.69 15.01 3.93
C VAL A 101 8.20 14.71 2.52
N MET A 102 9.09 14.26 1.64
CA MET A 102 8.71 13.85 0.28
C MET A 102 7.76 12.66 0.30
N GLY A 103 8.01 11.65 1.14
CA GLY A 103 7.10 10.53 1.35
C GLY A 103 5.72 10.97 1.83
N MET A 104 5.66 11.88 2.81
CA MET A 104 4.40 12.43 3.32
C MET A 104 3.61 13.17 2.25
N ILE A 105 4.25 14.05 1.47
CA ILE A 105 3.60 14.79 0.38
C ILE A 105 3.08 13.83 -0.69
N MET A 106 3.88 12.84 -1.06
CA MET A 106 3.51 11.79 -2.02
C MET A 106 2.33 10.94 -1.52
N SER A 107 2.30 10.56 -0.25
CA SER A 107 1.18 9.82 0.34
C SER A 107 -0.09 10.65 0.43
N ILE A 108 0.00 11.92 0.81
CA ILE A 108 -1.16 12.82 0.90
C ILE A 108 -1.75 13.08 -0.49
N SER A 109 -0.91 13.36 -1.48
CA SER A 109 -1.35 13.56 -2.86
C SER A 109 -1.96 12.30 -3.47
N ALA A 110 -1.40 11.12 -3.17
CA ALA A 110 -1.99 9.84 -3.56
C ALA A 110 -3.37 9.58 -2.92
N ALA A 111 -3.53 9.89 -1.63
CA ALA A 111 -4.81 9.78 -0.93
C ALA A 111 -5.85 10.77 -1.46
N TRP A 112 -5.42 11.98 -1.84
CA TRP A 112 -6.28 12.93 -2.51
C TRP A 112 -6.71 12.41 -3.89
N LEU A 113 -5.76 11.92 -4.70
CA LEU A 113 -6.05 11.34 -6.01
C LEU A 113 -6.96 10.11 -5.93
N SER A 114 -6.77 9.25 -4.92
CA SER A 114 -7.60 8.06 -4.72
C SER A 114 -9.08 8.42 -4.53
N SER A 115 -9.37 9.58 -3.96
CA SER A 115 -10.74 10.09 -3.79
C SER A 115 -11.42 10.43 -5.14
N PHE A 116 -10.65 10.75 -6.18
CA PHE A 116 -11.17 10.96 -7.53
C PHE A 116 -11.21 9.68 -8.36
N VAL A 117 -10.22 8.80 -8.19
CA VAL A 117 -10.11 7.54 -8.96
C VAL A 117 -11.13 6.50 -8.47
N SER A 118 -11.44 6.49 -7.17
CA SER A 118 -12.38 5.55 -6.54
C SER A 118 -13.86 5.88 -6.77
N PHE A 119 -14.20 6.73 -7.74
CA PHE A 119 -15.57 7.18 -7.98
C PHE A 119 -16.56 6.03 -8.23
N GLY A 120 -17.73 6.08 -7.59
CA GLY A 120 -18.82 5.11 -7.76
C GLY A 120 -19.31 4.54 -6.43
N SER A 121 -20.60 4.20 -6.36
CA SER A 121 -21.16 3.52 -5.18
C SER A 121 -20.75 2.06 -5.15
N TYR A 122 -20.48 1.55 -3.95
CA TYR A 122 -20.29 0.13 -3.75
C TYR A 122 -21.64 -0.58 -3.79
N ASP A 123 -21.95 -1.22 -4.91
CA ASP A 123 -23.25 -1.89 -5.15
C ASP A 123 -23.33 -3.31 -4.55
N GLY A 124 -22.41 -3.66 -3.64
CA GLY A 124 -22.37 -4.99 -3.02
C GLY A 124 -22.04 -6.12 -3.99
N SER A 125 -21.32 -5.79 -5.06
CA SER A 125 -20.76 -6.71 -6.06
C SER A 125 -19.23 -6.68 -6.03
N ILE A 126 -18.60 -6.02 -7.00
CA ILE A 126 -17.16 -5.81 -7.08
C ILE A 126 -16.85 -4.40 -6.57
N ASP A 127 -15.78 -4.26 -5.80
CA ASP A 127 -15.29 -2.94 -5.39
C ASP A 127 -14.50 -2.29 -6.54
N TRP A 128 -15.24 -1.68 -7.45
CA TRP A 128 -14.69 -0.99 -8.62
C TRP A 128 -13.81 0.19 -8.25
N GLY A 129 -14.11 0.88 -7.14
CA GLY A 129 -13.31 2.02 -6.69
C GLY A 129 -11.91 1.58 -6.29
N THR A 130 -11.82 0.57 -5.42
CA THR A 130 -10.54 0.00 -4.99
C THR A 130 -9.79 -0.65 -6.15
N TRP A 131 -10.49 -1.38 -7.04
CA TRP A 131 -9.85 -1.98 -8.21
C TRP A 131 -9.21 -0.94 -9.13
N ARG A 132 -9.89 0.19 -9.41
CA ARG A 132 -9.32 1.28 -10.23
C ARG A 132 -8.09 1.91 -9.58
N CYS A 133 -8.13 2.12 -8.27
CA CYS A 133 -6.97 2.61 -7.52
C CYS A 133 -5.78 1.64 -7.60
N ASN A 134 -6.03 0.34 -7.45
CA ASN A 134 -5.00 -0.70 -7.60
C ASN A 134 -4.45 -0.73 -9.03
N LEU A 135 -5.32 -0.69 -10.04
CA LEU A 135 -4.92 -0.67 -11.45
C LEU A 135 -4.08 0.57 -11.78
N ALA A 136 -4.54 1.76 -11.38
CA ALA A 136 -3.82 3.01 -11.59
C ALA A 136 -2.46 2.99 -10.91
N SER A 137 -2.38 2.55 -9.65
CA SER A 137 -1.13 2.40 -8.91
C SER A 137 -0.13 1.49 -9.63
N VAL A 138 -0.59 0.33 -10.12
CA VAL A 138 0.29 -0.62 -10.83
C VAL A 138 0.75 -0.07 -12.18
N ILE A 139 -0.12 0.59 -12.95
CA ILE A 139 0.26 1.27 -14.20
C ILE A 139 1.32 2.34 -13.93
N LEU A 140 1.12 3.18 -12.92
CA LEU A 140 2.08 4.23 -12.54
C LEU A 140 3.41 3.64 -12.07
N THR A 141 3.38 2.50 -11.38
CA THR A 141 4.60 1.78 -10.96
C THR A 141 5.38 1.28 -12.18
N VAL A 142 4.71 0.64 -13.15
CA VAL A 142 5.35 0.19 -14.40
C VAL A 142 5.91 1.37 -15.19
N LEU A 143 5.18 2.49 -15.27
CA LEU A 143 5.68 3.70 -15.93
C LEU A 143 6.90 4.28 -15.22
N ALA A 144 6.89 4.31 -13.88
CA ALA A 144 8.02 4.80 -13.08
C ALA A 144 9.29 3.96 -13.32
N TYR A 145 9.17 2.63 -13.39
CA TYR A 145 10.31 1.78 -13.79
C TYR A 145 10.64 1.91 -15.28
N GLY A 146 9.66 2.13 -16.14
CA GLY A 146 9.84 2.45 -17.55
C GLY A 146 10.76 3.66 -17.78
N VAL A 147 10.70 4.67 -16.90
CA VAL A 147 11.57 5.86 -16.96
C VAL A 147 13.05 5.48 -16.86
N HIS A 148 13.41 4.39 -16.16
CA HIS A 148 14.80 3.90 -16.10
C HIS A 148 15.38 3.58 -17.48
N TYR A 149 14.56 3.04 -18.39
CA TYR A 149 15.00 2.68 -19.74
C TYR A 149 15.23 3.89 -20.65
N VAL A 150 14.54 5.01 -20.38
CA VAL A 150 14.63 6.23 -21.21
C VAL A 150 15.60 7.24 -20.60
N LEU A 151 15.62 7.37 -19.28
CA LEU A 151 16.38 8.36 -18.50
C LEU A 151 16.99 7.69 -17.25
N PRO A 152 18.04 6.87 -17.40
CA PRO A 152 18.64 6.11 -16.29
C PRO A 152 19.16 6.99 -15.15
N VAL A 153 19.59 8.22 -15.45
CA VAL A 153 20.04 9.22 -14.46
C VAL A 153 18.92 9.67 -13.53
N VAL A 154 17.67 9.71 -14.02
CA VAL A 154 16.50 10.17 -13.25
C VAL A 154 15.92 9.03 -12.40
N ALA A 155 16.04 7.78 -12.85
CA ALA A 155 15.48 6.62 -12.15
C ALA A 155 16.17 6.30 -10.81
N HIS A 156 17.40 6.77 -10.60
CA HIS A 156 18.12 6.64 -9.33
C HIS A 156 17.81 7.79 -8.35
N ASN A 157 16.86 8.67 -8.68
CA ASN A 157 16.45 9.77 -7.84
C ASN A 157 15.48 9.31 -6.73
N VAL A 158 15.69 9.84 -5.52
CA VAL A 158 14.80 9.67 -4.35
C VAL A 158 13.34 9.94 -4.69
N ALA A 159 13.08 10.91 -5.57
CA ALA A 159 11.72 11.24 -6.02
C ALA A 159 11.02 10.06 -6.71
N VAL A 160 11.72 9.31 -7.58
CA VAL A 160 11.14 8.16 -8.30
C VAL A 160 10.90 7.00 -7.35
N LYS A 161 11.83 6.76 -6.42
CA LYS A 161 11.66 5.72 -5.39
C LYS A 161 10.47 6.00 -4.47
N LYS A 162 10.35 7.23 -3.96
CA LYS A 162 9.20 7.63 -3.13
C LYS A 162 7.90 7.71 -3.91
N PHE A 163 7.95 7.98 -5.21
CA PHE A 163 6.79 7.84 -6.06
C PHE A 163 6.30 6.38 -6.12
N VAL A 164 7.19 5.40 -6.24
CA VAL A 164 6.78 3.99 -6.19
C VAL A 164 6.33 3.58 -4.79
N SER A 165 7.19 3.76 -3.78
CA SER A 165 6.91 3.22 -2.44
C SER A 165 5.85 3.99 -1.67
N SER A 166 5.84 5.33 -1.74
CA SER A 166 4.90 6.17 -0.99
C SER A 166 3.66 6.51 -1.82
N PHE A 167 3.80 7.08 -3.03
CA PHE A 167 2.65 7.50 -3.84
C PHE A 167 1.85 6.28 -4.35
N CYS A 168 2.47 5.38 -5.11
CA CYS A 168 1.77 4.21 -5.65
C CYS A 168 1.33 3.26 -4.51
N GLY A 169 2.14 3.13 -3.46
CA GLY A 169 1.79 2.39 -2.25
C GLY A 169 0.51 2.93 -1.58
N SER A 170 0.42 4.24 -1.37
CA SER A 170 -0.73 4.89 -0.73
C SER A 170 -1.96 5.01 -1.63
N LEU A 171 -1.76 5.04 -2.96
CA LEU A 171 -2.84 4.99 -3.94
C LEU A 171 -3.48 3.59 -3.99
N SER A 172 -2.69 2.53 -3.81
CA SER A 172 -3.19 1.16 -3.79
C SER A 172 -3.92 0.82 -2.48
N GLY A 173 -5.00 0.06 -2.58
CA GLY A 173 -5.87 -0.31 -1.46
C GLY A 173 -5.87 -1.81 -1.19
N PHE A 174 -4.73 -2.40 -0.81
CA PHE A 174 -4.67 -3.84 -0.48
C PHE A 174 -5.60 -4.20 0.68
N SER A 175 -5.56 -3.44 1.78
CA SER A 175 -6.42 -3.64 2.94
C SER A 175 -7.90 -3.43 2.62
N ALA A 176 -8.22 -2.43 1.80
CA ALA A 176 -9.59 -2.18 1.32
C ALA A 176 -10.12 -3.37 0.49
N THR A 177 -9.28 -3.92 -0.39
CA THR A 177 -9.62 -5.10 -1.20
C THR A 177 -9.96 -6.31 -0.33
N VAL A 178 -9.13 -6.56 0.68
CA VAL A 178 -9.33 -7.65 1.65
C VAL A 178 -10.60 -7.42 2.45
N ALA A 179 -10.82 -6.21 2.96
CA ALA A 179 -12.01 -5.86 3.74
C ALA A 179 -13.30 -6.04 2.91
N ALA A 180 -13.35 -5.52 1.68
CA ALA A 180 -14.51 -5.68 0.80
C ALA A 180 -14.80 -7.15 0.49
N THR A 181 -13.74 -7.94 0.22
CA THR A 181 -13.85 -9.39 -0.02
C THR A 181 -14.42 -10.12 1.20
N MET A 182 -13.97 -9.76 2.41
CA MET A 182 -14.45 -10.36 3.66
C MET A 182 -15.89 -9.97 3.95
N VAL A 183 -16.29 -8.72 3.70
CA VAL A 183 -17.70 -8.28 3.83
C VAL A 183 -18.61 -9.08 2.89
N LEU A 184 -18.19 -9.31 1.63
CA LEU A 184 -18.95 -10.14 0.68
C LEU A 184 -19.05 -11.60 1.15
N ALA A 185 -17.96 -12.13 1.72
CA ALA A 185 -17.95 -13.48 2.28
C ALA A 185 -18.91 -13.63 3.47
N ASP A 186 -18.94 -12.63 4.36
CA ASP A 186 -19.86 -12.59 5.52
C ASP A 186 -21.33 -12.44 5.09
N GLN A 187 -21.60 -11.75 3.99
CA GLN A 187 -22.94 -11.65 3.38
C GLN A 187 -23.38 -12.92 2.63
N ASN A 188 -22.65 -14.03 2.77
CA ASN A 188 -22.86 -15.29 2.03
C ASN A 188 -22.72 -15.19 0.50
N LYS A 189 -22.19 -14.08 -0.03
CA LYS A 189 -21.93 -13.88 -1.47
C LYS A 189 -20.55 -14.40 -1.88
N ARG A 190 -20.24 -15.65 -1.54
CA ARG A 190 -18.92 -16.26 -1.77
C ARG A 190 -18.43 -16.21 -3.23
N PRO A 191 -19.28 -16.48 -4.25
CA PRO A 191 -18.82 -16.39 -5.65
C PRO A 191 -18.36 -14.99 -6.03
N VAL A 192 -19.06 -13.96 -5.53
CA VAL A 192 -18.75 -12.55 -5.78
C VAL A 192 -17.48 -12.14 -5.03
N ALA A 193 -17.30 -12.61 -3.79
CA ALA A 193 -16.07 -12.41 -3.02
C ALA A 193 -14.86 -13.00 -3.76
N MET A 194 -14.99 -14.22 -4.29
CA MET A 194 -13.93 -14.86 -5.08
C MET A 194 -13.67 -14.15 -6.40
N ALA A 195 -14.71 -13.62 -7.06
CA ALA A 195 -14.54 -12.81 -8.27
C ALA A 195 -13.80 -11.50 -7.98
N ASN A 196 -14.13 -10.80 -6.88
CA ASN A 196 -13.45 -9.57 -6.47
C ASN A 196 -11.97 -9.81 -6.12
N LEU A 197 -11.69 -10.90 -5.39
CA LEU A 197 -10.33 -11.32 -5.08
C LEU A 197 -9.56 -11.71 -6.34
N GLY A 198 -10.17 -12.54 -7.19
CA GLY A 198 -9.60 -13.03 -8.44
C GLY A 198 -9.28 -11.89 -9.41
N LEU A 199 -10.16 -10.89 -9.54
CA LEU A 199 -9.93 -9.71 -10.37
C LEU A 199 -8.66 -8.96 -9.95
N ASN A 200 -8.45 -8.76 -8.64
CA ASN A 200 -7.26 -8.08 -8.13
C ASN A 200 -5.99 -8.95 -8.27
N ILE A 201 -6.10 -10.27 -8.10
CA ILE A 201 -4.99 -11.22 -8.37
C ILE A 201 -4.59 -11.15 -9.85
N VAL A 202 -5.55 -11.29 -10.77
CA VAL A 202 -5.29 -11.26 -12.21
C VAL A 202 -4.70 -9.94 -12.63
N THR A 203 -5.23 -8.82 -12.11
CA THR A 203 -4.68 -7.49 -12.35
C THR A 203 -3.22 -7.44 -11.90
N ALA A 204 -2.91 -7.84 -10.66
CA ALA A 204 -1.52 -7.86 -10.19
C ALA A 204 -0.62 -8.73 -11.06
N LEU A 205 -1.02 -9.97 -11.36
CA LEU A 205 -0.24 -10.92 -12.16
C LEU A 205 0.01 -10.44 -13.59
N ALA A 206 -0.95 -9.77 -14.21
CA ALA A 206 -0.83 -9.25 -15.57
C ALA A 206 0.31 -8.23 -15.70
N PHE A 207 0.61 -7.48 -14.63
CA PHE A 207 1.63 -6.44 -14.64
C PHE A 207 3.00 -6.88 -14.12
N VAL A 208 3.10 -8.02 -13.41
CA VAL A 208 4.40 -8.56 -12.92
C VAL A 208 5.48 -8.67 -14.02
N PRO A 209 5.20 -9.15 -15.25
CA PRO A 209 6.22 -9.25 -16.30
C PRO A 209 6.83 -7.91 -16.70
N TYR A 210 6.08 -6.82 -16.56
CA TYR A 210 6.49 -5.47 -16.95
C TYR A 210 7.28 -4.73 -15.86
N LEU A 211 7.37 -5.32 -14.67
CA LEU A 211 8.18 -4.81 -13.55
C LEU A 211 9.59 -5.41 -13.54
N ARG A 212 9.94 -6.26 -14.51
CA ARG A 212 11.33 -6.71 -14.70
C ARG A 212 12.18 -5.52 -15.14
N ALA A 213 12.98 -4.99 -14.22
CA ALA A 213 14.17 -4.20 -14.49
C ALA A 213 15.41 -5.09 -14.38
#